data_AF-A0A832V367-F1
#
_entry.id   AF-A0A832V367-F1
#
_cell.length_a   1.000
_cell.length_b   1.000
_cell.length_c   1.000
_cell.angle_alpha   90.00
_cell.angle_beta   90.00
_cell.angle_gamma   90.00
#
_symmetry.space_group_name_H-M   'P 1'
#
loop_
_entity.id
_entity.type
_entity.pdbx_description
1 polymer ?
#
loop_
_entity_poly.entity_id
_entity_poly.type
_entity_poly.pdbx_seq_one_letter_code
_entity_poly.pdbx_strand_id
1 'polypeptide(L)'
;MGRREELITKIQELMWKPLLIRNMGIVAHIDHGKTTLSDNLLLGSGLISEELAGKQLSLDFDPQEQARGITINAANVSLVHNYEGQDYLINLIDTPG
;
A
#
# COMPACT_ATOMS: atom_id res chain seq x y z
N MET A 1 -16.91 -11.83 -11.72
CA MET A 1 -16.19 -10.56 -11.54
C MET A 1 -14.80 -10.90 -11.04
N GLY A 2 -13.76 -10.27 -11.56
CA GLY A 2 -12.41 -10.49 -11.05
C GLY A 2 -12.23 -9.88 -9.66
N ARG A 3 -11.42 -10.49 -8.79
CA ARG A 3 -11.10 -9.98 -7.44
C ARG A 3 -10.66 -8.50 -7.44
N ARG A 4 -10.00 -8.06 -8.52
CA ARG A 4 -9.58 -6.67 -8.73
C ARG A 4 -10.76 -5.72 -9.00
N GLU A 5 -11.77 -6.17 -9.75
CA GLU A 5 -12.96 -5.37 -10.06
C GLU A 5 -13.80 -5.14 -8.81
N GLU A 6 -14.00 -6.19 -8.00
CA GLU A 6 -14.71 -6.08 -6.72
C GLU A 6 -14.03 -5.09 -5.77
N LEU A 7 -12.71 -5.11 -5.73
CA LEU A 7 -11.92 -4.22 -4.87
C LEU A 7 -11.98 -2.76 -5.35
N ILE A 8 -11.94 -2.52 -6.66
CA ILE A 8 -12.15 -1.18 -7.24
C ILE A 8 -13.55 -0.64 -6.89
N THR A 9 -14.59 -1.47 -7.02
CA THR A 9 -15.95 -1.09 -6.65
C THR A 9 -16.04 -0.69 -5.18
N LYS A 10 -15.46 -1.50 -4.28
CA LYS A 10 -15.41 -1.17 -2.84
C LYS A 10 -14.70 0.14 -2.56
N ILE A 11 -13.56 0.40 -3.21
CA ILE A 11 -12.84 1.67 -3.06
C ILE A 11 -13.72 2.84 -3.49
N GLN A 12 -14.40 2.75 -4.64
CA GLN A 12 -15.28 3.81 -5.14
C GLN A 12 -16.45 4.09 -4.19
N GLU A 13 -17.02 3.06 -3.57
CA GLU A 13 -18.09 3.22 -2.57
C GLU A 13 -17.59 3.86 -1.27
N LEU A 14 -16.39 3.47 -0.80
CA LEU A 14 -15.80 3.98 0.44
C LEU A 14 -15.27 5.41 0.30
N MET A 15 -14.85 5.82 -0.90
CA MET A 15 -14.34 7.16 -1.19
C MET A 15 -15.30 8.28 -0.78
N TRP A 16 -16.61 8.01 -0.79
CA TRP A 16 -17.65 8.96 -0.40
C TRP A 16 -18.08 8.87 1.06
N LYS A 17 -17.40 8.06 1.88
CA LYS A 17 -17.71 7.85 3.31
C LYS A 17 -16.52 8.28 4.19
N PRO A 18 -16.33 9.60 4.46
CA PRO A 18 -15.14 10.12 5.14
C PRO A 18 -14.82 9.47 6.49
N LEU A 19 -15.84 9.08 7.27
CA LEU A 19 -15.66 8.40 8.56
C LEU A 19 -14.98 7.03 8.43
N LEU A 20 -15.03 6.43 7.24
CA LEU A 20 -14.43 5.14 6.92
C LEU A 20 -13.09 5.25 6.19
N ILE A 21 -12.55 6.47 6.04
CA ILE A 21 -11.26 6.72 5.39
C ILE A 21 -10.17 6.89 6.45
N ARG A 22 -9.00 6.30 6.22
CA ARG A 22 -7.78 6.52 7.00
C ARG A 22 -6.67 6.91 6.05
N ASN A 23 -6.18 8.13 6.19
CA ASN A 23 -4.99 8.60 5.48
C ASN A 23 -3.80 8.49 6.43
N MET A 24 -2.79 7.71 6.06
CA MET A 24 -1.64 7.40 6.90
C MET A 24 -0.35 7.54 6.10
N GLY A 25 0.72 7.96 6.78
CA GLY A 25 2.07 7.94 6.24
C GLY A 25 2.96 7.00 7.07
N ILE A 26 3.79 6.20 6.41
CA ILE A 26 4.83 5.42 7.09
C ILE A 26 6.11 6.26 7.13
N VAL A 27 6.58 6.55 8.34
CA VAL A 27 7.81 7.29 8.61
C VAL A 27 8.70 6.48 9.54
N ALA A 28 9.99 6.41 9.23
CA ALA A 28 11.01 5.72 10.00
C ALA A 28 12.38 6.16 9.49
N HIS A 29 13.43 5.85 10.24
CA HIS A 29 14.81 6.09 9.81
C HIS A 29 15.19 5.23 8.58
N ILE A 30 16.31 5.56 7.94
CA ILE A 30 16.89 4.76 6.85
C ILE A 30 17.11 3.32 7.33
N ASP A 31 16.87 2.34 6.46
CA ASP A 31 16.99 0.90 6.71
C ASP A 31 16.06 0.31 7.79
N HIS A 32 15.05 1.05 8.27
CA HIS A 32 14.06 0.54 9.22
C HIS A 32 12.89 -0.23 8.56
N GLY A 33 12.98 -0.55 7.27
CA GLY A 33 12.02 -1.42 6.58
C GLY A 33 10.66 -0.80 6.29
N LYS A 34 10.58 0.52 6.07
CA LYS A 34 9.34 1.21 5.64
C LYS A 34 8.72 0.55 4.41
N THR A 35 9.53 0.39 3.37
CA THR A 35 9.14 -0.21 2.09
C THR A 35 8.71 -1.66 2.25
N THR A 36 9.44 -2.43 3.07
CA THR A 36 9.08 -3.82 3.40
C THR A 36 7.73 -3.92 4.10
N LEU A 37 7.39 -2.97 4.99
CA LEU A 37 6.09 -2.93 5.63
C LEU A 37 4.99 -2.62 4.61
N SER A 38 5.20 -1.60 3.77
CA SER A 38 4.23 -1.19 2.74
C SER A 38 3.93 -2.32 1.74
N ASP A 39 4.96 -3.04 1.27
CA ASP A 39 4.80 -4.19 0.36
C ASP A 39 4.01 -5.34 0.99
N ASN A 40 4.27 -5.65 2.27
CA ASN A 40 3.54 -6.70 2.98
C ASN A 40 2.07 -6.33 3.20
N LEU A 41 1.77 -5.06 3.43
CA LEU A 41 0.39 -4.57 3.54
C LEU A 41 -0.37 -4.69 2.20
N LEU A 42 0.30 -4.39 1.10
CA LEU A 42 -0.22 -4.55 -0.26
C LEU A 42 -0.51 -6.02 -0.62
N LEU A 43 0.39 -6.94 -0.21
CA LEU A 43 0.17 -8.38 -0.34
C LEU A 43 -1.03 -8.82 0.50
N GLY A 44 -1.09 -8.40 1.77
CA GLY A 44 -2.17 -8.74 2.69
C GLY A 44 -3.55 -8.26 2.22
N SER A 45 -3.61 -7.14 1.48
CA SER A 45 -4.87 -6.65 0.91
C SER A 45 -5.29 -7.36 -0.39
N GLY A 46 -4.43 -8.22 -0.95
CA GLY A 46 -4.68 -8.91 -2.21
C GLY A 46 -4.71 -7.99 -3.44
N LEU A 47 -4.05 -6.83 -3.37
CA LEU A 47 -3.89 -5.90 -4.50
C LEU A 47 -2.79 -6.35 -5.47
N ILE A 48 -1.79 -7.05 -4.96
CA ILE A 48 -0.70 -7.69 -5.71
C ILE A 48 -0.74 -9.21 -5.46
N SER A 49 -0.26 -9.98 -6.43
CA SER A 49 -0.06 -11.42 -6.28
C SER A 49 1.15 -11.72 -5.40
N GLU A 50 1.17 -12.88 -4.75
CA GLU A 50 2.32 -13.37 -3.96
C GLU A 50 3.63 -13.42 -4.76
N GLU A 51 3.54 -13.59 -6.09
CA GLU A 51 4.70 -13.62 -6.98
C GLU A 51 5.30 -12.23 -7.23
N LEU A 52 4.48 -11.17 -7.17
CA LEU A 52 4.91 -9.78 -7.32
C LEU A 52 5.37 -9.16 -5.99
N ALA A 53 4.80 -9.59 -4.88
CA ALA A 53 5.18 -9.13 -3.56
C ALA A 53 6.59 -9.60 -3.19
N GLY A 54 7.45 -8.65 -2.79
CA GLY A 54 8.81 -8.94 -2.30
C GLY A 54 9.86 -9.28 -3.36
N LYS A 55 9.47 -9.59 -4.62
CA LYS A 55 10.43 -9.73 -5.74
C LYS A 55 10.75 -8.41 -6.43
N GLN A 56 9.87 -7.43 -6.27
CA GLN A 56 10.05 -6.06 -6.69
C GLN A 56 9.49 -5.25 -5.54
N LEU A 57 10.34 -4.48 -4.87
CA LEU A 57 9.89 -3.41 -3.97
C LEU A 57 8.93 -2.58 -4.81
N SER A 58 7.62 -2.84 -4.68
CA SER A 58 6.65 -2.44 -5.71
C SER A 58 6.39 -0.94 -5.67
N LEU A 59 7.07 -0.28 -4.74
CA LEU A 59 7.08 1.14 -4.45
C LEU A 59 8.40 1.80 -4.88
N ASP A 60 9.50 1.02 -4.95
CA ASP A 60 10.80 1.49 -5.42
C ASP A 60 10.94 1.18 -6.92
N PHE A 61 10.29 2.02 -7.74
CA PHE A 61 10.32 1.92 -9.20
C PHE A 61 11.63 2.46 -9.80
N ASP A 62 12.43 3.23 -9.06
CA ASP A 62 13.69 3.78 -9.55
C ASP A 62 14.84 2.74 -9.42
N PRO A 63 15.55 2.41 -10.51
CA PRO A 63 16.72 1.53 -10.44
C PRO A 63 17.80 1.98 -9.45
N GLN A 64 17.88 3.28 -9.15
CA GLN A 64 18.78 3.82 -8.12
C GLN A 64 18.30 3.53 -6.70
N GLU A 65 16.99 3.50 -6.46
CA GLU A 65 16.39 3.09 -5.18
C GLU A 65 16.76 1.63 -4.90
N GLN A 66 16.53 0.76 -5.90
CA GLN A 66 16.85 -0.67 -5.79
C GLN A 66 18.35 -0.96 -5.64
N ALA A 67 19.20 -0.24 -6.37
CA ALA A 67 20.65 -0.43 -6.28
C ALA A 67 21.25 0.04 -4.95
N ARG A 68 20.58 0.95 -4.24
CA ARG A 68 21.07 1.57 -3.00
C ARG A 68 20.28 1.19 -1.75
N GLY A 69 19.13 0.52 -1.89
CA GLY A 69 18.25 0.17 -0.77
C GLY A 69 17.59 1.39 -0.09
N ILE A 70 17.41 2.48 -0.83
CA ILE A 70 16.82 3.72 -0.31
C ILE A 70 15.50 4.03 -1.02
N THR A 71 14.56 4.67 -0.34
CA THR A 71 13.34 5.22 -0.96
C THR A 71 13.58 6.69 -1.28
N ILE A 72 13.55 7.05 -2.57
CA ILE A 72 13.77 8.42 -3.07
C ILE A 72 12.43 9.10 -3.35
N ASN A 73 11.44 8.34 -3.84
CA ASN A 73 10.12 8.82 -4.21
C ASN A 73 9.05 8.32 -3.24
N ALA A 74 8.10 9.19 -2.91
CA ALA A 74 6.94 8.77 -2.11
C ALA A 74 6.00 7.90 -2.95
N ALA A 75 5.60 6.77 -2.40
CA ALA A 75 4.71 5.83 -3.07
C ALA A 75 3.34 5.79 -2.39
N ASN A 76 2.27 5.82 -3.18
CA ASN A 76 0.89 5.92 -2.68
C ASN A 76 0.13 4.63 -2.95
N VAL A 77 -0.56 4.14 -1.92
CA VAL A 77 -1.30 2.88 -1.94
C VAL A 77 -2.67 3.07 -1.32
N SER A 78 -3.71 2.46 -1.88
CA SER A 78 -5.05 2.41 -1.29
C SER A 78 -5.46 0.96 -1.02
N LEU A 79 -5.73 0.63 0.24
CA LEU A 79 -6.13 -0.69 0.72
C LEU A 79 -7.59 -0.68 1.17
N VAL A 80 -8.28 -1.81 1.04
CA VAL A 80 -9.56 -2.06 1.71
C VAL A 80 -9.32 -3.04 2.84
N HIS A 81 -9.67 -2.66 4.07
CA HIS A 81 -9.51 -3.49 5.25
C HIS A 81 -10.83 -3.64 6.01
N ASN A 82 -11.23 -4.87 6.30
CA ASN A 82 -12.40 -5.13 7.13
C ASN A 82 -11.99 -5.14 8.61
N TYR A 83 -12.63 -4.27 9.40
CA TYR A 83 -12.46 -4.22 10.84
C TYR A 83 -13.84 -4.27 11.49
N GLU A 84 -14.07 -5.30 12.31
CA GLU A 84 -15.35 -5.54 13.02
C GLU A 84 -16.58 -5.58 12.08
N GLY A 85 -16.42 -6.17 10.90
CA GLY A 85 -17.50 -6.28 9.90
C GLY A 85 -17.71 -5.02 9.06
N GLN A 86 -16.96 -3.95 9.31
CA GLN A 86 -17.00 -2.71 8.52
C GLN A 86 -15.76 -2.59 7.65
N ASP A 87 -15.95 -2.37 6.35
CA ASP A 87 -14.85 -2.07 5.43
C ASP A 87 -14.39 -0.61 5.59
N TYR A 88 -13.08 -0.41 5.61
CA TYR A 88 -12.40 0.88 5.66
C TYR A 88 -11.48 1.04 4.45
N LEU A 89 -11.40 2.28 3.95
CA LEU A 89 -10.43 2.68 2.93
C LEU A 89 -9.19 3.24 3.62
N ILE A 90 -8.06 2.57 3.45
CA ILE A 90 -6.77 2.99 4.00
C ILE A 90 -5.91 3.51 2.85
N ASN A 91 -5.64 4.81 2.84
CA ASN A 91 -4.66 5.41 1.94
C ASN A 91 -3.34 5.53 2.68
N LEU A 92 -2.31 4.88 2.16
CA LEU A 92 -0.98 4.81 2.74
C LEU A 92 0.01 5.53 1.83
N ILE A 93 0.81 6.39 2.44
CA ILE A 93 1.93 7.08 1.78
C ILE A 93 3.21 6.51 2.37
N ASP A 94 3.99 5.82 1.55
CA ASP A 94 5.37 5.47 1.90
C ASP A 94 6.25 6.68 1.64
N THR A 95 7.05 7.06 2.62
CA THR A 95 7.86 8.29 2.56
C THR A 95 9.36 7.96 2.50
N PRO A 96 10.15 8.80 1.81
CA PRO A 96 11.60 8.70 1.86
C PRO A 96 12.14 8.66 3.30
N GLY A 97 13.15 7.83 3.53
CA GLY A 97 13.83 7.67 4.82
C GLY A 97 14.88 8.71 5.12
#